data_AF-A0A7S2ZDP6-F1
#
_entry.id   AF-A0A7S2ZDP6-F1
#
_cell.length_a   1.000
_cell.length_b   1.000
_cell.length_c   1.000
_cell.angle_alpha   90.00
_cell.angle_beta   90.00
_cell.angle_gamma   90.00
#
_symmetry.space_group_name_H-M   'P 1'
#
loop_
_entity.id
_entity.type
_entity.pdbx_description
1 polymer ?
#
loop_
_entity_poly.entity_id
_entity_poly.type
_entity_poly.pdbx_seq_one_letter_code
_entity_poly.pdbx_strand_id
1 'polypeptide(L)'
;MTISSGTAESEEEKEDLSLAEAEQAQPEDPADSPLAKLREFKVEPDSLDVDAILAHPCANRVIVSEKAKVMYCPIPKAANSNWKLMIRKHEGFEDFEDLALAHDKNRNGLKYANHYSKDDLKRLLEDKSILKFTFARDPLSRTLSCYLNKFVNKEKDSDEYKEFMAQLYDWNYIEMHDIVTEERYG
;
A
#
# COMPACT_ATOMS: atom_id res chain seq x y z
N MET A 1 -47.83 -40.99 -28.86
CA MET A 1 -47.66 -40.09 -27.70
C MET A 1 -47.05 -38.81 -28.23
N THR A 2 -47.83 -37.74 -28.17
CA THR A 2 -47.56 -36.44 -28.79
C THR A 2 -47.13 -35.48 -27.68
N ILE A 3 -45.94 -34.91 -27.86
CA ILE A 3 -45.37 -33.61 -27.42
C ILE A 3 -45.94 -32.88 -26.20
N SER A 4 -45.02 -32.40 -25.35
CA SER A 4 -45.06 -31.01 -24.85
C SER A 4 -43.63 -30.46 -24.69
N SER A 5 -43.39 -29.34 -25.37
CA SER A 5 -42.24 -28.45 -25.25
C SER A 5 -42.53 -27.39 -24.18
N GLY A 6 -41.59 -27.14 -23.26
CA GLY A 6 -41.60 -25.98 -22.36
C GLY A 6 -40.17 -25.46 -22.22
N THR A 7 -39.83 -24.38 -22.93
CA THR A 7 -39.69 -22.99 -22.44
C THR A 7 -38.40 -22.75 -21.65
N ALA A 8 -37.35 -22.40 -22.40
CA ALA A 8 -36.09 -21.83 -21.92
C ALA A 8 -36.18 -20.30 -21.96
N GLU A 9 -36.98 -19.71 -21.06
CA GLU A 9 -37.30 -18.27 -21.07
C GLU A 9 -37.10 -17.59 -19.70
N SER A 10 -36.38 -18.18 -18.73
CA SER A 10 -36.40 -17.66 -17.34
C SER A 10 -35.07 -17.16 -16.76
N GLU A 11 -33.98 -17.16 -17.52
CA GLU A 11 -32.67 -16.68 -17.02
C GLU A 11 -32.25 -15.34 -17.63
N GLU A 12 -32.51 -15.11 -18.93
CA GLU A 12 -32.23 -13.82 -19.61
C GLU A 12 -33.07 -12.66 -19.04
N GLU A 13 -34.35 -12.86 -18.73
CA GLU A 13 -35.20 -11.82 -18.12
C GLU A 13 -34.72 -11.38 -16.73
N LYS A 14 -34.03 -12.25 -15.98
CA LYS A 14 -33.50 -11.90 -14.65
C LYS A 14 -32.25 -11.06 -14.72
N GLU A 15 -31.39 -11.28 -15.72
CA GLU A 15 -30.23 -10.42 -15.95
C GLU A 15 -30.65 -9.04 -16.48
N ASP A 16 -31.63 -8.99 -17.39
CA ASP A 16 -32.16 -7.74 -17.94
C ASP A 16 -32.86 -6.87 -16.88
N LEU A 17 -33.57 -7.48 -15.92
CA LEU A 17 -34.13 -6.74 -14.77
C LEU A 17 -33.02 -6.16 -13.87
N SER A 18 -31.93 -6.89 -13.63
CA SER A 18 -30.82 -6.41 -12.80
C SER A 18 -30.05 -5.25 -13.44
N LEU A 19 -29.97 -5.24 -14.77
CA LEU A 19 -29.35 -4.17 -15.55
C LEU A 19 -30.25 -2.92 -15.57
N ALA A 20 -31.57 -3.10 -15.70
CA ALA A 20 -32.54 -2.01 -15.64
C ALA A 20 -32.64 -1.37 -14.23
N GLU A 21 -32.48 -2.17 -13.16
CA GLU A 21 -32.43 -1.67 -11.78
C GLU A 21 -31.12 -0.91 -11.49
N ALA A 22 -29.99 -1.33 -12.09
CA ALA A 22 -28.73 -0.60 -12.00
C ALA A 22 -28.76 0.75 -12.74
N GLU A 23 -29.54 0.87 -13.81
CA GLU A 23 -29.72 2.11 -14.58
C GLU A 23 -30.69 3.11 -13.89
N GLN A 24 -31.53 2.63 -12.96
CA GLN A 24 -32.47 3.46 -12.18
C GLN A 24 -31.92 3.95 -10.83
N ALA A 25 -30.67 3.63 -10.49
CA ALA A 25 -30.01 4.20 -9.31
C ALA A 25 -29.98 5.73 -9.46
N GLN A 26 -30.63 6.45 -8.53
CA GLN A 26 -30.61 7.90 -8.52
C GLN A 26 -29.17 8.40 -8.52
N PRO A 27 -28.83 9.46 -9.28
CA PRO A 27 -27.49 10.04 -9.24
C PRO A 27 -27.22 10.49 -7.80
N GLU A 28 -26.36 9.75 -7.11
CA GLU A 28 -25.80 10.10 -5.81
C GLU A 28 -25.39 11.58 -5.87
N ASP A 29 -25.91 12.42 -4.97
CA ASP A 29 -25.59 13.86 -4.97
C ASP A 29 -24.05 14.01 -5.01
N PRO A 30 -23.49 14.68 -6.03
CA PRO A 30 -22.04 14.81 -6.17
C PRO A 30 -21.40 15.44 -4.91
N ALA A 31 -22.15 16.21 -4.12
CA ALA A 31 -21.72 16.78 -2.85
C ALA A 31 -21.65 15.75 -1.70
N ASP A 32 -22.44 14.67 -1.73
CA ASP A 32 -22.44 13.64 -0.68
C ASP A 32 -21.46 12.48 -0.97
N SER A 33 -20.83 12.51 -2.15
CA SER A 33 -19.79 11.55 -2.53
C SER A 33 -18.63 11.54 -1.51
N PRO A 34 -18.05 10.37 -1.19
CA PRO A 34 -16.85 10.30 -0.35
C PRO A 34 -15.70 11.19 -0.87
N LEU A 35 -15.63 11.41 -2.18
CA LEU A 35 -14.66 12.29 -2.83
C LEU A 35 -14.90 13.78 -2.55
N ALA A 36 -16.16 14.21 -2.44
CA ALA A 36 -16.49 15.57 -2.03
C ALA A 36 -16.10 15.83 -0.57
N LYS A 37 -16.36 14.87 0.33
CA LYS A 37 -15.94 14.93 1.75
C LYS A 37 -14.42 14.98 1.92
N LEU A 38 -13.66 14.32 1.03
CA LEU A 38 -12.19 14.41 1.02
C LEU A 38 -11.66 15.77 0.53
N ARG A 39 -12.39 16.47 -0.35
CA ARG A 39 -12.02 17.82 -0.82
C ARG A 39 -12.22 18.90 0.25
N GLU A 40 -13.09 18.65 1.23
CA GLU A 40 -13.34 19.55 2.36
C GLU A 40 -12.31 19.40 3.49
N PHE A 41 -11.36 18.47 3.39
CA PHE A 41 -10.28 18.32 4.36
C PHE A 41 -9.33 19.54 4.31
N LYS A 42 -9.70 20.60 5.03
CA LYS A 42 -8.86 21.76 5.29
C LYS A 42 -7.83 21.39 6.35
N VAL A 43 -6.58 21.26 5.93
CA VAL A 43 -5.45 21.26 6.86
C VAL A 43 -5.16 22.71 7.20
N GLU A 44 -5.35 23.09 8.46
CA GLU A 44 -4.95 24.41 8.93
C GLU A 44 -3.42 24.55 8.78
N PRO A 45 -2.93 25.65 8.19
CA PRO A 45 -1.55 25.75 7.69
C PRO A 45 -0.46 25.69 8.77
N ASP A 46 -0.80 25.88 10.05
CA ASP A 46 0.16 25.95 11.17
C ASP A 46 -0.02 24.87 12.25
N SER A 47 -0.95 23.91 12.09
CA SER A 47 -1.21 22.88 13.09
C SER A 47 -0.43 21.59 12.82
N LEU A 48 0.87 21.69 12.54
CA LEU A 48 1.70 20.50 12.37
C LEU A 48 1.90 19.82 13.75
N ASP A 49 1.01 18.89 14.05
CA ASP A 49 1.10 18.06 15.25
C ASP A 49 2.15 16.96 15.04
N VAL A 50 3.39 17.28 15.42
CA VAL A 50 4.52 16.35 15.33
C VAL A 50 4.35 15.17 16.28
N ASP A 51 3.66 15.34 17.41
CA ASP A 51 3.39 14.23 18.33
C ASP A 51 2.44 13.23 17.67
N ALA A 52 1.37 13.70 17.02
CA ALA A 52 0.46 12.85 16.27
C ALA A 52 1.16 12.11 15.12
N ILE A 53 2.07 12.79 14.41
CA ILE A 53 2.86 12.16 13.34
C ILE A 53 3.76 11.05 13.90
N LEU A 54 4.53 11.34 14.97
CA LEU A 54 5.43 10.37 15.59
C LEU A 54 4.68 9.19 16.24
N ALA A 55 3.50 9.45 16.79
CA ALA A 55 2.63 8.40 17.32
C ALA A 55 2.04 7.51 16.22
N HIS A 56 1.89 8.02 15.00
CA HIS A 56 1.31 7.25 13.90
C HIS A 56 2.34 6.24 13.34
N PRO A 57 1.96 4.96 13.10
CA PRO A 57 2.86 3.93 12.55
C PRO A 57 3.53 4.28 11.21
N CYS A 58 3.03 5.30 10.50
CA CYS A 58 3.59 5.76 9.24
C CYS A 58 4.95 6.47 9.42
N ALA A 59 5.20 7.12 10.56
CA ALA A 59 6.49 7.77 10.83
C ALA A 59 7.67 6.79 10.76
N ASN A 60 7.42 5.53 11.12
CA ASN A 60 8.39 4.44 11.00
C ASN A 60 8.74 4.08 9.54
N ARG A 61 8.04 4.64 8.55
CA ARG A 61 8.24 4.32 7.13
C ARG A 61 8.77 5.51 6.34
N VAL A 62 8.55 6.74 6.79
CA VAL A 62 9.01 7.95 6.10
C VAL A 62 10.53 8.02 6.15
N ILE A 63 11.15 7.92 4.98
CA ILE A 63 12.60 8.07 4.79
C ILE A 63 12.92 9.55 4.72
N VAL A 64 13.99 9.96 5.39
CA VAL A 64 14.48 11.34 5.38
C VAL A 64 15.91 11.35 4.88
N SER A 65 16.17 12.12 3.82
CA SER A 65 17.51 12.38 3.30
C SER A 65 17.75 13.88 3.33
N GLU A 66 18.54 14.32 4.30
CA GLU A 66 18.96 15.72 4.43
C GLU A 66 19.86 16.11 3.26
N LYS A 67 20.68 15.17 2.75
CA LYS A 67 21.60 15.38 1.62
C LYS A 67 20.88 15.59 0.30
N ALA A 68 19.80 14.86 0.04
CA ALA A 68 18.94 15.08 -1.14
C ALA A 68 17.86 16.14 -0.89
N LYS A 69 17.70 16.59 0.37
CA LYS A 69 16.60 17.46 0.81
C LYS A 69 15.23 16.87 0.46
N VAL A 70 15.03 15.59 0.80
CA VAL A 70 13.77 14.89 0.55
C VAL A 70 13.25 14.16 1.78
N MET A 71 11.92 14.11 1.89
CA MET A 71 11.19 13.19 2.75
C MET A 71 10.28 12.34 1.89
N TYR A 72 10.53 11.03 1.87
CA TYR A 72 9.83 10.09 1.02
C TYR A 72 9.02 9.11 1.87
N CYS A 73 7.69 9.07 1.68
CA CYS A 73 6.84 8.05 2.27
C CYS A 73 6.67 6.87 1.28
N PRO A 74 7.29 5.71 1.53
CA PRO A 74 7.29 4.63 0.57
C PRO A 74 5.98 3.84 0.62
N ILE A 75 5.34 3.67 -0.53
CA ILE A 75 4.14 2.85 -0.68
C ILE A 75 4.50 1.56 -1.42
N PRO A 76 4.28 0.38 -0.81
CA PRO A 76 4.53 -0.89 -1.48
C PRO A 76 3.85 -0.98 -2.85
N LYS A 77 4.61 -1.47 -3.84
CA LYS A 77 4.19 -1.65 -5.23
C LYS A 77 3.82 -0.35 -5.98
N ALA A 78 4.23 0.81 -5.46
CA ALA A 78 4.17 2.11 -6.12
C ALA A 78 5.57 2.76 -6.16
N ALA A 79 6.44 2.27 -7.07
CA ALA A 79 7.81 2.75 -7.31
C ALA A 79 8.78 2.73 -6.09
N ASN A 80 8.41 2.08 -4.98
CA ASN A 80 9.18 2.02 -3.73
C ASN A 80 10.67 1.67 -3.91
N SER A 81 10.95 0.56 -4.59
CA SER A 81 12.32 0.05 -4.77
C SER A 81 13.24 1.08 -5.42
N ASN A 82 12.85 1.64 -6.57
CA ASN A 82 13.67 2.58 -7.32
C ASN A 82 14.04 3.82 -6.49
N TRP A 83 13.08 4.35 -5.73
CA TRP A 83 13.34 5.53 -4.89
C TRP A 83 14.23 5.23 -3.70
N LYS A 84 14.12 4.05 -3.10
CA LYS A 84 15.07 3.63 -2.05
C LYS A 84 16.50 3.52 -2.59
N LEU A 85 16.70 2.89 -3.75
CA LEU A 85 18.02 2.79 -4.38
C LEU A 85 18.57 4.18 -4.75
N MET A 86 17.72 5.07 -5.29
CA MET A 86 18.12 6.44 -5.63
C MET A 86 18.53 7.24 -4.39
N ILE A 87 17.75 7.18 -3.31
CA ILE A 87 18.08 7.86 -2.05
C ILE A 87 19.39 7.31 -1.49
N ARG A 88 19.57 5.98 -1.47
CA ARG A 88 20.83 5.36 -1.04
C ARG A 88 22.02 5.81 -1.88
N LYS A 89 21.86 5.86 -3.20
CA LYS A 89 22.88 6.36 -4.13
C LYS A 89 23.25 7.80 -3.79
N HIS A 90 22.27 8.65 -3.52
CA HIS A 90 22.51 10.05 -3.17
C HIS A 90 23.19 10.19 -1.82
N GLU A 91 22.82 9.38 -0.82
CA GLU A 91 23.50 9.31 0.49
C GLU A 91 24.97 8.87 0.35
N GLY A 92 25.30 8.10 -0.68
CA GLY A 92 26.67 7.68 -1.00
C GLY A 92 27.01 6.27 -0.53
N PHE A 93 26.00 5.41 -0.36
CA PHE A 93 26.21 3.99 -0.12
C PHE A 93 26.80 3.31 -1.36
N GLU A 94 27.88 2.54 -1.21
CA GLU A 94 28.56 1.86 -2.33
C GLU A 94 27.72 0.68 -2.86
N ASP A 95 26.98 0.03 -1.98
CA ASP A 95 26.08 -1.10 -2.24
C ASP A 95 24.64 -0.64 -2.53
N PHE A 96 24.46 0.58 -3.06
CA PHE A 96 23.12 1.16 -3.27
C PHE A 96 22.24 0.36 -4.22
N GLU A 97 22.80 -0.50 -5.07
CA GLU A 97 22.07 -1.34 -6.03
C GLU A 97 21.52 -2.62 -5.40
N ASP A 98 21.93 -2.97 -4.18
CA ASP A 98 21.41 -4.14 -3.46
C ASP A 98 19.97 -3.89 -3.02
N LEU A 99 19.06 -4.50 -3.78
CA LEU A 99 17.62 -4.39 -3.56
C LEU A 99 17.17 -5.05 -2.26
N ALA A 100 17.73 -6.21 -1.91
CA ALA A 100 17.38 -6.92 -0.68
C ALA A 100 17.77 -6.07 0.53
N LEU A 101 18.99 -5.53 0.50
CA LEU A 101 19.48 -4.64 1.53
C LEU A 101 18.66 -3.34 1.59
N ALA A 102 18.24 -2.76 0.47
CA ALA A 102 17.40 -1.56 0.47
C ALA A 102 16.01 -1.78 1.10
N HIS A 103 15.50 -3.01 1.00
CA HIS A 103 14.24 -3.40 1.64
C HIS A 103 14.37 -3.67 3.13
N ASP A 104 15.55 -4.09 3.60
CA ASP A 104 15.84 -4.30 5.02
C ASP A 104 15.96 -2.97 5.78
N LYS A 105 14.93 -2.62 6.55
CA LYS A 105 14.88 -1.37 7.32
C LYS A 105 16.03 -1.26 8.34
N ASN A 106 16.51 -2.38 8.87
CA ASN A 106 17.54 -2.38 9.92
C ASN A 106 18.94 -2.24 9.34
N ARG A 107 19.14 -2.65 8.08
CA ARG A 107 20.46 -2.72 7.44
C ARG A 107 20.65 -1.78 6.24
N ASN A 108 19.60 -1.11 5.75
CA ASN A 108 19.70 -0.24 4.57
C ASN A 108 20.42 1.09 4.78
N GLY A 109 20.77 1.44 6.02
CA GLY A 109 21.47 2.69 6.36
C GLY A 109 20.65 3.98 6.22
N LEU A 110 19.38 3.91 5.82
CA LEU A 110 18.52 5.08 5.63
C LEU A 110 18.02 5.60 6.98
N LYS A 111 17.92 6.93 7.09
CA LYS A 111 17.27 7.58 8.24
C LYS A 111 15.76 7.64 8.03
N TYR A 112 15.02 7.47 9.12
CA TYR A 112 13.57 7.50 9.14
C TYR A 112 13.07 8.62 10.05
N ALA A 113 11.85 9.11 9.86
CA ALA A 113 11.30 10.20 10.66
C ALA A 113 11.30 9.89 12.17
N ASN A 114 11.06 8.62 12.54
CA ASN A 114 11.12 8.17 13.93
C ASN A 114 12.55 8.09 14.53
N HIS A 115 13.60 8.33 13.75
CA HIS A 115 14.99 8.41 14.25
C HIS A 115 15.36 9.82 14.72
N TYR A 116 14.53 10.82 14.44
CA TYR A 116 14.77 12.21 14.81
C TYR A 116 14.09 12.54 16.14
N SER A 117 14.68 13.50 16.87
CA SER A 117 13.97 14.12 17.98
C SER A 117 12.74 14.87 17.46
N LYS A 118 11.79 15.17 18.35
CA LYS A 118 10.59 15.93 18.01
C LYS A 118 10.94 17.30 17.39
N ASP A 119 11.91 18.00 17.98
CA ASP A 119 12.30 19.34 17.52
C ASP A 119 13.01 19.28 16.16
N ASP A 120 13.87 18.29 15.94
CA ASP A 120 14.53 18.09 14.64
C ASP A 120 13.53 17.73 13.55
N LEU A 121 12.60 16.81 13.84
CA LEU A 121 11.57 16.42 12.89
C LEU A 121 10.63 17.59 12.57
N LYS A 122 10.26 18.39 13.57
CA LYS A 122 9.49 19.62 13.37
C LYS A 122 10.19 20.56 12.41
N ARG A 123 11.48 20.84 12.65
CA ARG A 123 12.30 21.68 11.78
C ARG A 123 12.35 21.15 10.35
N LEU A 124 12.55 19.84 10.18
CA LEU A 124 12.58 19.19 8.85
C LEU A 124 11.24 19.27 8.12
N LEU A 125 10.13 19.09 8.86
CA LEU A 125 8.79 19.18 8.30
C LEU A 125 8.39 20.62 7.95
N GLU A 126 8.86 21.61 8.70
CA GLU A 126 8.62 23.04 8.43
C GLU A 126 9.54 23.60 7.34
N ASP A 127 10.69 22.96 7.08
CA ASP A 127 11.63 23.37 6.04
C ASP A 127 11.00 23.24 4.64
N LYS A 128 10.78 24.39 4.00
CA LYS A 128 10.21 24.50 2.64
C LYS A 128 11.20 24.06 1.55
N SER A 129 12.48 23.93 1.87
CA SER A 129 13.49 23.42 0.93
C SER A 129 13.51 21.90 0.83
N ILE A 130 12.85 21.20 1.76
CA ILE A 130 12.74 19.74 1.75
C ILE A 130 11.50 19.33 0.97
N LEU A 131 11.71 18.58 -0.11
CA LEU A 131 10.63 18.02 -0.91
C LEU A 131 10.02 16.81 -0.19
N LYS A 132 8.77 16.96 0.23
CA LYS A 132 7.94 15.89 0.82
C LYS A 132 7.07 15.27 -0.26
N PHE A 133 7.26 13.98 -0.56
CA PHE A 133 6.51 13.33 -1.63
C PHE A 133 6.23 11.84 -1.37
N THR A 134 5.28 11.32 -2.12
CA THR A 134 4.99 9.90 -2.22
C THR A 134 4.53 9.58 -3.64
N PHE A 135 4.50 8.30 -3.99
CA PHE A 135 3.94 7.83 -5.25
C PHE A 135 2.66 7.05 -4.97
N ALA A 136 1.58 7.52 -5.57
CA ALA A 136 0.34 6.74 -5.68
C ALA A 136 0.35 5.91 -6.96
N ARG A 137 -0.37 4.79 -6.95
CA ARG A 137 -0.64 3.96 -8.11
C ARG A 137 -2.11 3.58 -8.08
N ASP A 138 -2.70 3.38 -9.27
CA ASP A 138 -4.04 2.82 -9.43
C ASP A 138 -4.26 1.63 -8.45
N PRO A 139 -5.31 1.67 -7.61
CA PRO A 139 -5.55 0.66 -6.58
C PRO A 139 -5.62 -0.77 -7.14
N LEU A 140 -6.34 -0.98 -8.24
CA LEU A 140 -6.51 -2.32 -8.83
C LEU A 140 -5.17 -2.88 -9.32
N SER A 141 -4.43 -2.09 -10.09
CA SER A 141 -3.10 -2.44 -10.58
C SER A 141 -2.11 -2.70 -9.44
N ARG A 142 -2.20 -1.92 -8.36
CA ARG A 142 -1.34 -2.08 -7.17
C ARG A 142 -1.68 -3.37 -6.41
N THR A 143 -2.96 -3.68 -6.25
CA THR A 143 -3.44 -4.91 -5.62
C THR A 143 -3.02 -6.13 -6.43
N LEU A 144 -3.24 -6.13 -7.75
CA LEU A 144 -2.80 -7.21 -8.63
C LEU A 144 -1.28 -7.41 -8.58
N SER A 145 -0.51 -6.31 -8.62
CA SER A 145 0.94 -6.37 -8.49
C SER A 145 1.40 -6.93 -7.14
N CYS A 146 0.68 -6.64 -6.05
CA CYS A 146 0.92 -7.21 -4.74
C CYS A 146 0.63 -8.72 -4.74
N TYR A 147 -0.54 -9.11 -5.27
CA TYR A 147 -0.98 -10.50 -5.34
C TYR A 147 0.02 -11.36 -6.10
N LEU A 148 0.37 -10.96 -7.33
CA LEU A 148 1.34 -11.69 -8.14
C LEU A 148 2.72 -11.79 -7.44
N ASN A 149 3.16 -10.71 -6.79
CA ASN A 149 4.46 -10.70 -6.13
C ASN A 149 4.51 -11.51 -4.84
N LYS A 150 3.40 -11.63 -4.11
CA LYS A 150 3.37 -12.27 -2.78
C LYS A 150 2.82 -13.68 -2.79
N PHE A 151 1.94 -14.02 -3.73
CA PHE A 151 1.25 -15.31 -3.74
C PHE A 151 1.50 -16.16 -4.99
N VAL A 152 1.94 -15.57 -6.11
CA VAL A 152 2.11 -16.30 -7.38
C VAL A 152 3.58 -16.52 -7.73
N ASN A 153 4.38 -15.45 -7.71
CA ASN A 153 5.75 -15.47 -8.21
C ASN A 153 6.80 -15.81 -7.13
N LYS A 154 6.36 -16.17 -5.92
CA LYS A 154 7.23 -16.53 -4.80
C LYS A 154 6.92 -17.95 -4.38
N GLU A 155 7.97 -18.74 -4.19
CA GLU A 155 7.85 -20.10 -3.68
C GLU A 155 7.37 -20.05 -2.21
N LYS A 156 6.46 -20.96 -1.85
CA LYS A 156 5.81 -20.97 -0.53
C LYS A 156 6.79 -21.29 0.60
N ASP A 157 7.88 -21.96 0.30
CA ASP A 157 8.94 -22.32 1.24
C ASP A 157 9.98 -21.19 1.43
N SER A 158 9.94 -20.15 0.60
CA SER A 158 10.86 -19.02 0.70
C SER A 158 10.72 -18.25 2.02
N ASP A 159 11.85 -17.79 2.57
CA ASP A 159 11.88 -17.01 3.81
C ASP A 159 11.06 -15.72 3.70
N GLU A 160 11.09 -15.07 2.54
CA GLU A 160 10.28 -13.87 2.28
C GLU A 160 8.77 -14.13 2.33
N TYR A 161 8.31 -15.31 1.90
CA TYR A 161 6.90 -15.70 1.98
C TYR A 161 6.51 -15.99 3.43
N LYS A 162 7.37 -16.71 4.18
CA LYS A 162 7.20 -16.95 5.62
C LYS A 162 7.11 -15.65 6.41
N GLU A 163 8.06 -14.73 6.21
CA GLU A 163 8.06 -13.42 6.85
C GLU A 163 6.79 -12.62 6.51
N PHE A 164 6.36 -12.65 5.25
CA PHE A 164 5.13 -11.97 4.84
C PHE A 164 3.90 -12.57 5.53
N MET A 165 3.79 -13.89 5.61
CA MET A 165 2.68 -14.57 6.25
C MET A 165 2.71 -14.36 7.78
N ALA A 166 3.89 -14.35 8.41
CA ALA A 166 4.06 -14.01 9.82
C ALA A 166 3.64 -12.55 10.11
N GLN A 167 3.92 -11.61 9.20
CA GLN A 167 3.45 -10.23 9.35
C GLN A 167 1.92 -10.10 9.28
N LEU A 168 1.24 -11.01 8.58
CA LEU A 168 -0.22 -11.01 8.47
C LEU A 168 -0.92 -11.75 9.61
N TYR A 169 -0.36 -12.87 10.05
CA TYR A 169 -1.02 -13.83 10.94
C TYR A 169 -0.25 -14.10 12.25
N ASP A 170 0.88 -13.43 12.49
CA ASP A 170 1.86 -13.67 13.56
C ASP A 170 2.74 -14.92 13.36
N TRP A 171 3.91 -14.95 14.01
CA TRP A 171 4.86 -16.08 13.94
C TRP A 171 4.27 -17.37 14.51
N ASN A 172 3.41 -17.27 15.52
CA ASN A 172 2.67 -18.40 16.08
C ASN A 172 1.86 -19.14 15.00
N TYR A 173 1.25 -18.42 14.05
CA TYR A 173 0.50 -19.04 12.96
C TYR A 173 1.39 -19.86 12.02
N ILE A 174 2.60 -19.37 11.73
CA ILE A 174 3.56 -20.05 10.84
C ILE A 174 4.11 -21.32 11.49
N GLU A 175 4.34 -21.31 12.80
CA GLU A 175 4.81 -22.48 13.53
C GLU A 175 3.73 -23.57 13.65
N MET A 176 2.45 -23.18 13.74
CA MET A 176 1.32 -24.09 13.89
C MET A 176 0.82 -24.69 12.55
N HIS A 177 1.12 -24.08 11.42
CA HIS A 177 0.62 -24.49 10.10
C HIS A 177 1.74 -24.79 9.11
N ASP A 178 1.64 -25.93 8.40
CA ASP A 178 2.53 -26.22 7.28
C ASP A 178 2.08 -25.46 6.02
N ILE A 179 2.50 -24.20 5.96
CA ILE A 179 2.20 -23.27 4.86
C ILE A 179 2.68 -23.75 3.48
N VAL A 180 3.57 -24.75 3.42
CA VAL A 180 4.10 -25.30 2.16
C VAL A 180 3.13 -26.33 1.59
N THR A 181 2.54 -27.17 2.45
CA THR A 181 1.74 -28.33 2.03
C THR A 181 0.23 -28.12 2.08
N GLU A 182 -0.28 -27.12 2.81
CA GLU A 182 -1.72 -26.81 2.79
C GLU A 182 -2.16 -26.27 1.40
N GLU A 183 -3.01 -27.03 0.71
CA GLU A 183 -3.78 -26.57 -0.46
C GLU A 183 -4.91 -25.64 0.03
N ARG A 184 -4.88 -24.37 -0.41
CA ARG A 184 -5.85 -23.36 0.03
C ARG A 184 -7.10 -23.23 -0.86
N TYR A 185 -7.23 -24.08 -1.87
CA TYR A 185 -8.39 -24.11 -2.76
C TYR A 185 -8.72 -25.56 -3.14
N GLY A 186 -9.59 -26.17 -2.33
CA GLY A 186 -10.36 -27.36 -2.65
C GLY A 186 -11.84 -27.05 -2.49
#